data_AF-A0A1V2YEM0-F1
#
_entry.id   AF-A0A1V2YEM0-F1
#
_cell.length_a   1.000
_cell.length_b   1.000
_cell.length_c   1.000
_cell.angle_alpha   90.00
_cell.angle_beta   90.00
_cell.angle_gamma   90.00
#
_symmetry.space_group_name_H-M   'P 1'
#
loop_
_entity.id
_entity.type
_entity.pdbx_description
1 polymer ?
#
loop_
_entity_poly.entity_id
_entity_poly.type
_entity_poly.pdbx_seq_one_letter_code
_entity_poly.pdbx_strand_id
1 'polypeptide(L)'
;MVDRDKIILMTKLAVKDKTHMKEDRVILSHYRNDYVFVNNFKTRTLVFFVTAGMWGGYLLWRIEHGLNLPTDSAQLLSEYIFPGAVFVGIWLVIYTLISTYIFRKRYKLAQSRGEEYNELSEELRELHMKKKGDINEEGSFADEAIIFKIL
;
A
#
# COMPACT_ATOMS: atom_id res chain seq x y z
N MET A 1 -26.99 -10.76 29.07
CA MET A 1 -26.52 -11.58 27.92
C MET A 1 -25.45 -10.78 27.18
N VAL A 2 -24.32 -11.40 26.83
CA VAL A 2 -23.28 -10.71 26.06
C VAL A 2 -23.82 -10.42 24.67
N ASP A 3 -23.69 -9.18 24.21
CA ASP A 3 -24.15 -8.78 22.88
C ASP A 3 -23.38 -9.56 21.82
N ARG A 4 -24.04 -10.54 21.21
CA ARG A 4 -23.46 -11.39 20.17
C ARG A 4 -22.91 -10.52 19.03
N ASP A 5 -23.62 -9.47 18.68
CA ASP A 5 -23.26 -8.54 17.61
C ASP A 5 -21.97 -7.78 17.92
N LYS A 6 -21.80 -7.35 19.18
CA LYS A 6 -20.57 -6.73 19.68
C LYS A 6 -19.37 -7.68 19.62
N ILE A 7 -19.54 -8.95 20.00
CA ILE A 7 -18.47 -9.96 19.90
C ILE A 7 -18.09 -10.16 18.43
N ILE A 8 -19.09 -10.26 17.53
CA ILE A 8 -18.88 -10.45 16.10
C ILE A 8 -18.08 -9.28 15.51
N LEU A 9 -18.48 -8.04 15.82
CA LEU A 9 -17.79 -6.83 15.37
C LEU A 9 -16.34 -6.76 15.87
N MET A 10 -16.11 -6.98 17.16
CA MET A 10 -14.75 -7.01 17.71
C MET A 10 -13.89 -8.11 17.07
N THR A 11 -14.47 -9.28 16.82
CA THR A 11 -13.75 -10.39 16.19
C THR A 11 -13.39 -10.05 14.74
N LYS A 12 -14.32 -9.47 13.97
CA LYS A 12 -14.05 -8.99 12.60
C LYS A 12 -12.94 -7.95 12.57
N LEU A 13 -12.97 -6.96 13.47
CA LEU A 13 -11.91 -5.95 13.60
C LEU A 13 -10.56 -6.59 13.94
N ALA A 14 -10.52 -7.53 14.89
CA ALA A 14 -9.29 -8.21 15.30
C ALA A 14 -8.68 -9.05 14.17
N VAL A 15 -9.51 -9.72 13.37
CA VAL A 15 -9.06 -10.48 12.19
C VAL A 15 -8.48 -9.55 11.12
N LYS A 16 -9.15 -8.42 10.83
CA LYS A 16 -8.64 -7.41 9.88
C LYS A 16 -7.32 -6.80 10.35
N ASP A 17 -7.20 -6.49 11.64
CA ASP A 17 -6.00 -5.88 12.21
C ASP A 17 -4.77 -6.80 12.08
N LYS A 18 -4.96 -8.11 12.26
CA LYS A 18 -3.89 -9.11 12.09
C LYS A 18 -3.49 -9.39 10.64
N THR A 19 -4.40 -9.28 9.68
CA THR A 19 -4.16 -9.76 8.30
C THR A 19 -3.52 -8.72 7.40
N HIS A 20 -4.11 -7.53 7.27
CA HIS A 20 -3.68 -6.54 6.27
C HIS A 20 -3.41 -5.14 6.84
N MET A 21 -3.90 -4.86 8.03
CA MET A 21 -3.91 -3.51 8.58
C MET A 21 -2.53 -2.95 8.90
N LYS A 22 -1.56 -3.80 9.28
CA LYS A 22 -0.19 -3.35 9.54
C LYS A 22 0.46 -2.75 8.29
N GLU A 23 0.34 -3.42 7.15
CA GLU A 23 0.88 -2.91 5.89
C GLU A 23 0.07 -1.72 5.37
N ASP A 24 -1.26 -1.79 5.46
CA ASP A 24 -2.14 -0.73 4.97
C ASP A 24 -1.96 0.57 5.72
N ARG A 25 -1.74 0.52 7.05
CA ARG A 25 -1.41 1.72 7.83
C ARG A 25 -0.12 2.39 7.36
N VAL A 26 0.90 1.63 6.99
CA VAL A 26 2.16 2.18 6.45
C VAL A 26 1.97 2.79 5.07
N ILE A 27 1.10 2.20 4.25
CA ILE A 27 0.76 2.75 2.93
C ILE A 27 -0.05 4.04 3.07
N LEU A 28 -1.05 4.05 3.94
CA LEU A 28 -1.96 5.17 4.17
C LEU A 28 -1.37 6.29 5.04
N SER A 29 -0.28 6.04 5.76
CA SER A 29 0.44 7.09 6.49
C SER A 29 1.13 8.10 5.57
N HIS A 30 1.19 7.81 4.27
CA HIS A 30 1.77 8.67 3.24
C HIS A 30 0.67 9.15 2.31
N TYR A 31 0.82 10.36 1.76
CA TYR A 31 -0.05 10.78 0.67
C TYR A 31 0.13 9.85 -0.53
N ARG A 32 -0.97 9.59 -1.26
CA ARG A 32 -0.98 8.73 -2.44
C ARG A 32 0.15 9.03 -3.43
N ASN A 33 0.37 10.31 -3.70
CA ASN A 33 1.39 10.75 -4.65
C ASN A 33 2.80 10.43 -4.15
N ASP A 34 3.07 10.66 -2.87
CA ASP A 34 4.38 10.40 -2.25
C ASP A 34 4.68 8.91 -2.20
N TYR A 35 3.71 8.08 -1.80
CA TYR A 35 3.86 6.63 -1.80
C TYR A 35 4.19 6.08 -3.19
N VAL A 36 3.45 6.53 -4.22
CA VAL A 36 3.70 6.11 -5.61
C VAL A 36 5.04 6.62 -6.09
N PHE A 37 5.41 7.86 -5.79
CA PHE A 37 6.67 8.46 -6.19
C PHE A 37 7.88 7.74 -5.61
N VAL A 38 7.90 7.52 -4.29
CA VAL A 38 9.02 6.86 -3.59
C VAL A 38 9.21 5.43 -4.09
N ASN A 39 8.11 4.68 -4.24
CA ASN A 39 8.22 3.30 -4.72
C ASN A 39 8.59 3.23 -6.20
N ASN A 40 8.08 4.13 -7.04
CA ASN A 40 8.53 4.25 -8.42
C ASN A 40 10.01 4.61 -8.52
N PHE A 41 10.50 5.51 -7.68
CA PHE A 41 11.91 5.88 -7.65
C PHE A 41 12.79 4.68 -7.31
N LYS A 42 12.45 3.93 -6.26
CA LYS A 42 13.13 2.68 -5.91
C LYS A 42 13.14 1.68 -7.06
N THR A 43 11.99 1.45 -7.71
CA THR A 43 11.89 0.56 -8.87
C THR A 43 12.74 1.04 -10.04
N ARG A 44 12.73 2.34 -10.35
CA ARG A 44 13.53 2.93 -11.43
C ARG A 44 15.03 2.75 -11.17
N THR A 45 15.49 3.00 -9.96
CA THR A 45 16.89 2.82 -9.58
C THR A 45 17.32 1.36 -9.75
N LEU A 46 16.51 0.41 -9.29
CA LEU A 46 16.80 -1.02 -9.44
C LEU A 46 16.83 -1.45 -10.91
N VAL A 47 15.82 -1.05 -11.69
CA VAL A 47 15.75 -1.37 -13.12
C VAL A 47 16.92 -0.77 -13.88
N PHE A 48 17.34 0.46 -13.55
CA PHE A 48 18.52 1.08 -14.15
C PHE A 48 19.77 0.21 -13.97
N PHE A 49 20.09 -0.20 -12.73
CA PHE A 49 21.27 -1.01 -12.48
C PHE A 49 21.20 -2.39 -13.13
N VAL A 50 20.03 -3.04 -13.10
CA VAL A 50 19.85 -4.36 -13.74
C VAL A 50 20.02 -4.26 -15.25
N THR A 51 19.36 -3.30 -15.90
CA THR A 51 19.41 -3.16 -17.37
C THR A 51 20.78 -2.68 -17.85
N ALA A 52 21.43 -1.77 -17.11
CA ALA A 52 22.81 -1.36 -17.37
C ALA A 52 23.79 -2.52 -17.18
N GLY A 53 23.60 -3.35 -16.15
CA GLY A 53 24.39 -4.55 -15.93
C GLY A 53 24.22 -5.59 -17.04
N MET A 54 22.99 -5.82 -17.51
CA MET A 54 22.70 -6.68 -18.65
C MET A 54 23.36 -6.18 -19.93
N TRP A 55 23.30 -4.86 -20.19
CA TRP A 55 23.98 -4.26 -21.33
C TRP A 55 25.51 -4.41 -21.22
N GLY A 56 26.09 -4.13 -20.05
CA GLY A 56 27.51 -4.33 -19.80
C GLY A 56 27.94 -5.78 -19.99
N GLY A 57 27.17 -6.74 -19.48
CA GLY A 57 27.42 -8.17 -19.69
C GLY A 57 27.33 -8.58 -21.17
N TYR A 58 26.36 -8.05 -21.91
CA TYR A 58 26.27 -8.24 -23.36
C TYR A 58 27.50 -7.70 -24.10
N LEU A 59 28.01 -6.52 -23.72
CA LEU A 59 29.23 -5.96 -24.31
C LEU A 59 30.45 -6.82 -24.01
N LEU A 60 30.62 -7.28 -22.77
CA LEU A 60 31.72 -8.17 -22.39
C LEU A 60 31.70 -9.47 -23.21
N TRP A 61 30.51 -10.08 -23.36
CA TRP A 61 30.34 -11.27 -24.18
C TRP A 61 30.71 -11.02 -25.66
N ARG A 62 30.33 -9.86 -26.21
CA ARG A 62 30.69 -9.49 -27.59
C ARG A 62 32.20 -9.28 -27.75
N ILE A 63 32.86 -8.65 -26.77
CA ILE A 63 34.32 -8.46 -26.75
C ILE A 63 35.04 -9.82 -26.77
N GLU A 64 34.58 -10.77 -25.96
CA GLU A 64 35.13 -12.14 -25.94
C GLU A 64 35.01 -12.83 -27.31
N HIS A 65 33.94 -12.55 -28.07
CA HIS A 65 33.67 -13.14 -29.38
C HIS A 65 34.31 -12.36 -30.54
N GLY A 66 35.32 -11.53 -30.27
CA GLY A 66 36.11 -10.86 -31.31
C GLY A 66 35.56 -9.52 -31.79
N LEU A 67 34.73 -8.85 -30.98
CA LEU A 67 34.35 -7.46 -31.24
C LEU A 67 35.57 -6.55 -31.04
N ASN A 68 35.94 -5.81 -32.10
CA ASN A 68 37.00 -4.82 -32.02
C ASN A 68 36.56 -3.65 -31.12
N LEU A 69 37.44 -3.28 -30.18
CA LEU A 69 37.22 -2.12 -29.34
C LEU A 69 37.22 -0.84 -30.20
N PRO A 70 36.32 0.12 -29.93
CA PRO A 70 36.24 1.36 -30.68
C PRO A 70 37.56 2.13 -30.57
N THR A 71 38.06 2.63 -31.70
CA THR A 71 39.34 3.37 -31.77
C THR A 71 39.14 4.87 -31.57
N ASP A 72 37.92 5.36 -31.76
CA ASP A 72 37.55 6.76 -31.54
C ASP A 72 36.29 6.89 -30.65
N SER A 73 36.24 8.00 -29.95
CA SER A 73 35.14 8.46 -29.11
C SER A 73 33.79 8.48 -29.86
N ALA A 74 33.77 8.86 -31.14
CA ALA A 74 32.54 8.90 -31.92
C ALA A 74 31.93 7.50 -32.14
N GLN A 75 32.77 6.50 -32.46
CA GLN A 75 32.35 5.10 -32.59
C GLN A 75 31.90 4.53 -31.26
N LEU A 76 32.62 4.84 -30.17
CA LEU A 76 32.23 4.42 -28.83
C LEU A 76 30.82 4.95 -28.49
N LEU A 77 30.54 6.19 -28.82
CA LEU A 77 29.25 6.81 -28.51
C LEU A 77 28.12 6.26 -29.37
N SER A 78 28.32 6.13 -30.68
CA SER A 78 27.29 5.71 -31.63
C SER A 78 27.00 4.22 -31.60
N GLU A 79 28.01 3.37 -31.43
CA GLU A 79 27.87 1.91 -31.52
C GLU A 79 27.60 1.25 -30.15
N TYR A 80 28.00 1.91 -29.05
CA TYR A 80 27.95 1.30 -27.71
C TYR A 80 27.08 2.06 -26.72
N ILE A 81 27.33 3.37 -26.55
CA ILE A 81 26.60 4.17 -25.55
C ILE A 81 25.17 4.43 -26.01
N PHE A 82 24.96 4.91 -27.23
CA PHE A 82 23.64 5.28 -27.71
C PHE A 82 22.67 4.09 -27.76
N PRO A 83 23.03 2.91 -28.30
CA PRO A 83 22.15 1.74 -28.28
C PRO A 83 21.86 1.26 -26.85
N GLY A 84 22.87 1.29 -25.97
CA GLY A 84 22.70 0.96 -24.56
C GLY A 84 21.77 1.92 -23.83
N ALA A 85 21.91 3.23 -24.06
CA ALA A 85 21.05 4.26 -23.49
C ALA A 85 19.61 4.12 -23.98
N VAL A 86 19.40 3.81 -25.26
CA VAL A 86 18.07 3.51 -25.82
C VAL A 86 17.48 2.26 -25.18
N PHE A 87 18.26 1.18 -25.06
CA PHE A 87 17.84 -0.06 -24.42
C PHE A 87 17.41 0.15 -22.96
N VAL A 88 18.27 0.78 -22.15
CA VAL A 88 17.98 1.13 -20.75
C VAL A 88 16.79 2.07 -20.66
N GLY A 89 16.72 3.09 -21.53
CA GLY A 89 15.64 4.07 -21.59
C GLY A 89 14.27 3.44 -21.84
N ILE A 90 14.17 2.54 -22.82
CA ILE A 90 12.94 1.81 -23.14
C ILE A 90 12.46 1.03 -21.91
N TRP A 91 13.35 0.26 -21.27
CA TRP A 91 12.99 -0.52 -20.09
C TRP A 91 12.57 0.36 -18.91
N LEU A 92 13.24 1.49 -18.69
CA LEU A 92 12.85 2.44 -17.65
C LEU A 92 11.44 2.99 -17.88
N VAL A 93 11.08 3.33 -19.12
CA VAL A 93 9.73 3.81 -19.45
C VAL A 93 8.69 2.73 -19.16
N ILE A 94 8.90 1.51 -19.66
CA ILE A 94 7.98 0.38 -19.48
C ILE A 94 7.76 0.11 -17.98
N TYR A 95 8.84 -0.04 -17.22
CA TYR A 95 8.74 -0.34 -15.79
C TYR A 95 8.14 0.82 -15.00
N THR A 96 8.36 2.08 -15.40
CA THR A 96 7.70 3.23 -14.77
C THR A 96 6.17 3.16 -14.93
N LEU A 97 5.68 2.82 -16.12
CA LEU A 97 4.24 2.71 -16.37
C LEU A 97 3.62 1.58 -15.55
N ILE A 98 4.27 0.40 -15.57
CA ILE A 98 3.83 -0.79 -14.83
C ILE A 98 3.84 -0.51 -13.32
N SER A 99 4.94 0.02 -12.78
CA SER A 99 5.09 0.29 -11.36
C SER A 99 4.07 1.33 -10.88
N THR A 100 3.85 2.39 -11.67
CA THR A 100 2.84 3.42 -11.38
C THR A 100 1.45 2.80 -11.27
N TYR A 101 1.09 1.92 -12.21
CA TYR A 101 -0.20 1.23 -12.18
C TYR A 101 -0.34 0.34 -10.94
N ILE A 102 0.68 -0.48 -10.65
CA ILE A 102 0.69 -1.40 -9.50
C ILE A 102 0.58 -0.63 -8.18
N PHE A 103 1.41 0.40 -7.96
CA PHE A 103 1.41 1.14 -6.70
C PHE A 103 0.16 1.98 -6.51
N ARG A 104 -0.41 2.55 -7.57
CA ARG A 104 -1.71 3.21 -7.51
C ARG A 104 -2.83 2.23 -7.15
N LYS A 105 -2.83 1.04 -7.74
CA LYS A 105 -3.81 -0.01 -7.43
C LYS A 105 -3.68 -0.47 -5.97
N ARG A 106 -2.46 -0.71 -5.50
CA ARG A 106 -2.20 -1.11 -4.11
C ARG A 106 -2.65 -0.04 -3.11
N TYR A 107 -2.39 1.24 -3.40
CA TYR A 107 -2.88 2.33 -2.56
C TYR A 107 -4.41 2.38 -2.50
N LYS A 108 -5.10 2.25 -3.66
CA LYS A 108 -6.57 2.25 -3.71
C LYS A 108 -7.18 1.09 -2.90
N LEU A 109 -6.56 -0.09 -2.96
CA LEU A 109 -6.98 -1.24 -2.17
C LEU A 109 -6.77 -1.00 -0.66
N ALA A 110 -5.62 -0.45 -0.26
CA ALA A 110 -5.37 -0.09 1.13
C ALA A 110 -6.38 0.94 1.63
N GLN A 111 -6.70 1.95 0.82
CA GLN A 111 -7.70 2.96 1.15
C GLN A 111 -9.08 2.35 1.37
N SER A 112 -9.56 1.52 0.43
CA SER A 112 -10.86 0.85 0.56
C SER A 112 -10.94 -0.04 1.80
N ARG A 113 -9.87 -0.78 2.13
CA ARG A 113 -9.81 -1.60 3.35
C ARG A 113 -9.78 -0.75 4.62
N GLY A 114 -9.13 0.41 4.58
CA GLY A 114 -9.10 1.37 5.68
C GLY A 114 -10.47 2.01 5.94
N GLU A 115 -11.19 2.38 4.88
CA GLU A 115 -12.57 2.90 4.94
C GLU A 115 -13.51 1.85 5.56
N GLU A 116 -13.48 0.62 5.07
CA GLU A 116 -14.29 -0.49 5.59
C GLU A 116 -13.98 -0.82 7.07
N TYR A 117 -12.74 -0.62 7.51
CA TYR A 117 -12.37 -0.78 8.93
C TYR A 117 -12.91 0.36 9.79
N ASN A 118 -12.87 1.60 9.29
CA ASN A 118 -13.39 2.75 9.99
C ASN A 118 -14.91 2.65 10.15
N GLU A 119 -15.64 2.27 9.10
CA GLU A 119 -17.08 2.03 9.14
C GLU A 119 -17.42 0.98 10.22
N LEU A 120 -16.72 -0.15 10.22
CA LEU A 120 -16.92 -1.23 11.20
C LEU A 120 -16.61 -0.77 12.64
N SER A 121 -15.65 0.13 12.80
CA SER A 121 -15.29 0.71 14.11
C SER A 121 -16.34 1.71 14.59
N GLU A 122 -16.94 2.47 13.68
CA GLU A 122 -18.02 3.41 13.95
C GLU A 122 -19.30 2.67 14.33
N GLU A 123 -19.67 1.61 13.62
CA GLU A 123 -20.81 0.73 13.95
C GLU A 123 -20.66 0.15 15.37
N LEU A 124 -19.45 -0.33 15.72
CA LEU A 124 -19.17 -0.82 17.07
C LEU A 124 -19.31 0.29 18.13
N ARG A 125 -18.89 1.52 17.81
CA ARG A 125 -19.01 2.68 18.70
C ARG A 125 -20.47 3.07 18.91
N GLU A 126 -21.28 3.09 17.86
CA GLU A 126 -22.72 3.39 17.93
C GLU A 126 -23.45 2.35 18.77
N LEU A 127 -23.18 1.06 18.56
CA LEU A 127 -23.71 -0.03 19.40
C LEU A 127 -23.34 0.15 20.87
N HIS A 128 -22.11 0.58 21.16
CA HIS A 128 -21.68 0.89 22.51
C HIS A 128 -22.44 2.08 23.12
N MET A 129 -22.66 3.15 22.37
CA MET A 129 -23.37 4.34 22.84
C MET A 129 -24.85 4.06 23.06
N LYS A 130 -25.51 3.35 22.12
CA LYS A 130 -26.91 2.94 22.24
C LYS A 130 -27.14 2.11 23.49
N LYS A 131 -26.31 1.08 23.70
CA LYS A 131 -26.39 0.24 24.90
C LYS A 131 -26.18 1.03 26.19
N LYS A 132 -25.28 2.02 26.18
CA LYS A 132 -25.06 2.89 27.36
C LYS A 132 -26.28 3.79 27.63
N GLY A 133 -26.94 4.28 26.59
CA GLY A 133 -28.20 5.03 26.68
C GLY A 133 -29.32 4.18 27.27
N ASP A 134 -29.53 2.99 26.74
CA ASP A 134 -30.56 2.04 27.21
C ASP A 134 -30.37 1.70 28.70
N ILE A 135 -29.12 1.47 29.14
CA ILE A 135 -28.81 1.19 30.56
C ILE A 135 -29.12 2.40 31.46
N ASN A 136 -28.86 3.63 30.98
CA ASN A 136 -29.12 4.84 31.76
C ASN A 136 -30.63 5.13 31.88
N GLU A 137 -31.41 4.85 30.83
CA GLU A 137 -32.87 4.98 30.86
C GLU A 137 -33.50 3.92 31.78
N GLU A 138 -33.11 2.64 31.66
CA GLU A 138 -33.59 1.57 32.56
C GLU A 138 -33.28 1.86 34.03
N GLY A 139 -32.09 2.41 34.33
CA GLY A 139 -31.72 2.82 35.70
C GLY A 139 -32.57 3.97 36.24
N SER A 140 -32.88 4.96 35.40
CA SER A 140 -33.74 6.10 35.76
C SER A 140 -35.18 5.65 36.05
N PHE A 141 -35.74 4.76 35.23
CA PHE A 141 -37.08 4.21 35.45
C PHE A 141 -37.15 3.30 36.69
N ALA A 142 -36.09 2.55 36.98
CA ALA A 142 -36.01 1.73 38.19
C ALA A 142 -35.98 2.59 39.46
N ASP A 143 -35.22 3.68 39.48
CA ASP A 143 -35.17 4.60 40.62
C ASP A 143 -36.50 5.33 40.85
N GLU A 144 -37.17 5.81 39.78
CA GLU A 144 -38.50 6.43 39.90
C GLU A 144 -39.57 5.44 40.40
N ALA A 145 -39.54 4.19 39.93
CA ALA A 145 -40.48 3.16 40.36
C ALA A 145 -40.26 2.72 41.83
N ILE A 146 -39.03 2.78 42.33
CA ILE A 146 -38.72 2.51 43.74
C ILE A 146 -39.24 3.65 44.62
N ILE A 147 -39.05 4.91 44.21
CA ILE A 147 -39.56 6.09 44.93
C ILE A 147 -41.10 6.03 45.04
N PHE A 148 -41.79 5.65 43.96
CA PHE A 148 -43.25 5.57 43.95
C PHE A 148 -43.82 4.42 44.81
N LYS A 149 -43.03 3.40 45.15
CA LYS A 149 -43.44 2.29 46.02
C LYS A 149 -43.24 2.54 47.51
N ILE A 150 -42.48 3.58 47.88
CA ILE A 150 -42.16 3.93 49.27
C ILE A 150 -43.09 5.02 49.82
N LEU A 151 -43.83 5.70 48.94
CA LEU A 151 -44.93 6.64 49.25
C LEU A 151 -46.28 5.92 49.32
#